data_AF-X0ZER5-F1
#
_entry.id   AF-X0ZER5-F1
#
_cell.length_a   1.000
_cell.length_b   1.000
_cell.length_c   1.000
_cell.angle_alpha   90.00
_cell.angle_beta   90.00
_cell.angle_gamma   90.00
#
_symmetry.space_group_name_H-M   'P 1'
#
loop_
_entity.id
_entity.type
_entity.pdbx_description
1 polymer ?
#
loop_
_entity_poly.entity_id
_entity_poly.type
_entity_poly.pdbx_seq_one_letter_code
_entity_poly.pdbx_strand_id
1 'polypeptide(L)' 'FLINLFLSRLFFFKELIASDDINLYGYGDTELNAIRDLCKDIEYLYFDLKQSKEKLGEIMKENWEFLKNIIIEL' A
#
# COMPACT_ATOMS: atom_id res chain seq x y z
N PHE A 1 -12.60 22.50 30.53
CA PHE A 1 -13.96 22.53 29.97
C PHE A 1 -13.95 23.54 28.83
N LEU A 2 -14.37 23.14 27.63
CA LEU A 2 -14.37 23.90 26.35
C LEU A 2 -13.08 23.87 25.50
N ILE A 3 -12.50 22.68 25.29
CA ILE A 3 -12.05 22.31 23.93
C ILE A 3 -13.13 21.36 23.41
N ASN A 4 -14.22 22.02 23.04
CA ASN A 4 -15.44 21.43 22.54
C ASN A 4 -15.22 21.04 21.07
N LEU A 5 -15.49 19.78 20.75
CA LEU A 5 -16.64 19.49 19.89
C LEU A 5 -16.56 19.95 18.42
N PHE A 6 -15.37 19.97 17.80
CA PHE A 6 -15.24 20.13 16.34
C PHE A 6 -14.56 18.95 15.62
N LEU A 7 -14.02 17.97 16.34
CA LEU A 7 -13.43 16.78 15.72
C LEU A 7 -14.48 15.71 15.37
N SER A 8 -15.70 15.83 15.89
CA SER A 8 -16.82 14.92 15.62
C SER A 8 -17.59 15.23 14.32
N ARG A 9 -17.07 16.14 13.47
CA ARG A 9 -17.74 16.57 12.22
C ARG A 9 -16.87 16.57 10.96
N LEU A 10 -15.70 15.93 10.98
CA LEU A 10 -15.06 15.43 9.77
C LEU A 10 -15.02 13.90 9.84
N PHE A 11 -16.15 13.29 9.51
CA PHE A 11 -16.13 11.94 8.95
C PHE A 11 -15.41 12.03 7.60
N PHE A 12 -14.08 11.99 7.60
CA PHE A 12 -13.38 11.48 6.43
C PHE A 12 -13.66 9.97 6.45
N PHE A 13 -14.64 9.52 5.66
CA PHE A 13 -14.79 8.11 5.31
C PHE A 13 -13.52 7.72 4.55
N LYS A 14 -12.49 7.33 5.29
CA LYS A 14 -11.25 6.87 4.72
C LYS A 14 -11.39 5.37 4.53
N GLU A 15 -11.54 4.97 3.28
CA GLU A 15 -11.49 3.57 2.89
C GLU A 15 -10.05 3.07 3.04
N LEU A 16 -9.94 1.83 3.52
CA LEU A 16 -8.69 1.11 3.75
C LEU A 16 -8.73 -0.17 2.91
N ILE A 17 -7.68 -0.40 2.13
CA ILE A 17 -7.45 -1.66 1.44
C ILE A 17 -6.09 -2.18 1.85
N ALA A 18 -6.04 -3.46 2.22
CA ALA A 18 -4.82 -4.11 2.69
C ALA A 18 -4.46 -5.27 1.76
N SER A 19 -3.16 -5.48 1.56
CA SER A 19 -2.61 -6.72 1.03
C SER A 19 -1.73 -7.36 2.11
N ASP A 20 -2.25 -8.42 2.73
CA ASP A 20 -1.54 -9.13 3.80
C ASP A 20 -0.31 -9.86 3.27
N ASP A 21 -0.32 -10.30 2.00
CA ASP A 21 0.80 -11.03 1.37
C ASP A 21 2.09 -10.22 1.33
N ILE A 22 2.00 -8.90 1.19
CA ILE A 22 3.16 -7.99 1.11
C ILE A 22 3.13 -6.89 2.17
N ASN A 23 2.20 -6.99 3.13
CA ASN A 23 2.02 -6.07 4.25
C ASN A 23 1.95 -4.59 3.81
N LEU A 24 1.14 -4.30 2.77
CA LEU A 24 0.89 -2.95 2.25
C LEU A 24 -0.56 -2.52 2.46
N TYR A 25 -0.74 -1.20 2.58
CA TYR A 25 -2.04 -0.59 2.86
C TYR A 25 -2.24 0.64 1.98
N GLY A 26 -3.38 0.72 1.31
CA GLY A 26 -3.82 1.91 0.59
C GLY A 26 -4.94 2.63 1.32
N TYR A 27 -4.92 3.96 1.24
CA TYR A 27 -5.89 4.82 1.92
C TYR A 27 -6.51 5.80 0.94
N GLY A 28 -7.81 6.08 1.10
CA GLY A 28 -8.45 7.12 0.28
C GLY A 28 -9.84 7.49 0.75
N ASP A 29 -10.30 8.66 0.33
CA ASP A 29 -11.66 9.13 0.63
C ASP A 29 -12.76 8.36 -0.14
N THR A 30 -12.35 7.46 -1.04
CA THR A 30 -13.19 6.51 -1.76
C THR A 30 -12.42 5.20 -1.92
N GLU A 31 -13.13 4.09 -2.14
CA GLU A 31 -12.52 2.78 -2.38
C GLU A 31 -11.55 2.85 -3.57
N LEU A 32 -11.97 3.50 -4.67
CA LEU A 32 -11.12 3.68 -5.85
C LEU A 32 -9.82 4.44 -5.53
N ASN A 33 -9.87 5.43 -4.64
CA ASN A 33 -8.68 6.17 -4.23
C ASN A 33 -7.77 5.29 -3.37
N ALA A 34 -8.32 4.48 -2.45
CA ALA A 34 -7.56 3.53 -1.66
C ALA A 34 -6.90 2.44 -2.54
N ILE A 35 -7.59 1.95 -3.57
CA ILE A 35 -7.01 1.03 -4.57
C ILE A 35 -5.83 1.69 -5.27
N ARG A 36 -6.02 2.92 -5.78
CA ARG A 36 -4.95 3.64 -6.51
C ARG A 36 -3.74 3.92 -5.63
N ASP A 37 -3.96 4.22 -4.36
CA ASP A 37 -2.90 4.42 -3.38
C ASP A 37 -2.11 3.12 -3.16
N LEU A 38 -2.80 2.00 -2.89
CA LEU A 38 -2.16 0.69 -2.75
C LEU A 38 -1.39 0.28 -4.01
N CYS A 39 -1.93 0.51 -5.21
CA CYS A 39 -1.24 0.20 -6.47
C CYS A 39 0.08 0.96 -6.63
N LYS A 40 0.15 2.23 -6.19
CA LYS A 40 1.39 3.01 -6.22
C LYS A 40 2.44 2.42 -5.29
N ASP A 41 2.05 2.05 -4.07
CA ASP A 41 2.97 1.45 -3.11
C ASP A 41 3.47 0.07 -3.57
N ILE A 42 2.60 -0.72 -4.22
CA ILE A 42 2.99 -1.98 -4.89
C ILE A 42 4.02 -1.72 -5.99
N GLU A 43 3.80 -0.69 -6.83
CA GLU A 43 4.73 -0.31 -7.89
C GLU A 43 6.08 0.14 -7.32
N TYR A 44 6.08 0.98 -6.29
CA TYR A 44 7.30 1.42 -5.61
C TYR A 44 8.07 0.24 -5.01
N LEU A 45 7.39 -0.62 -4.26
CA LEU A 45 8.01 -1.83 -3.70
C LEU A 45 8.62 -2.70 -4.79
N TYR A 46 7.91 -2.90 -5.90
CA TYR A 46 8.42 -3.68 -7.02
C TYR A 46 9.70 -3.09 -7.60
N PHE A 47 9.74 -1.79 -7.90
CA PHE A 47 10.93 -1.15 -8.47
C PHE A 47 12.10 -1.09 -7.49
N ASP A 48 11.84 -0.93 -6.20
CA ASP A 48 12.87 -0.96 -5.15
C ASP A 48 13.51 -2.36 -5.05
N LEU A 49 12.69 -3.41 -5.04
CA LEU A 49 13.15 -4.79 -5.04
C LEU A 49 13.87 -5.15 -6.35
N LYS A 50 13.39 -4.62 -7.49
CA LYS A 50 14.00 -4.85 -8.81
C LYS A 50 15.42 -4.29 -8.88
N GLN A 51 15.70 -3.16 -8.22
CA GLN A 51 17.04 -2.56 -8.16
C GLN A 51 17.98 -3.31 -7.20
N SER A 52 17.44 -4.00 -6.19
CA SER A 52 18.23 -4.59 -5.10
C SER A 52 18.23 -6.13 -5.07
N LYS A 53 17.88 -6.79 -6.18
CA LYS A 53 17.64 -8.26 -6.28
C LYS A 53 18.72 -9.13 -5.64
N GLU A 54 19.98 -8.75 -5.76
CA GLU A 54 21.12 -9.55 -5.27
C GLU A 54 21.36 -9.46 -3.75
N LYS A 55 20.73 -8.49 -3.07
CA LYS A 55 20.93 -8.20 -1.64
C LYS A 55 19.66 -8.31 -0.80
N LEU A 56 18.62 -8.93 -1.33
CA LEU A 56 17.35 -9.08 -0.62
C LEU A 56 17.49 -10.07 0.55
N GLY A 57 17.01 -9.69 1.73
CA GLY A 57 16.73 -10.62 2.82
C GLY A 57 15.57 -11.57 2.48
N GLU A 58 15.39 -12.64 3.25
CA GLU A 58 14.42 -13.71 2.95
C GLU A 58 12.98 -13.19 2.72
N ILE A 59 12.46 -12.36 3.63
CA ILE A 59 11.12 -11.75 3.50
C ILE A 59 10.98 -10.95 2.20
N MET A 60 12.02 -10.21 1.82
CA MET A 60 11.98 -9.37 0.61
C MET A 60 12.05 -10.22 -0.67
N LYS A 61 12.65 -11.42 -0.60
CA LYS A 61 12.60 -12.38 -1.70
C LYS A 61 11.21 -12.96 -1.88
N GLU A 62 10.51 -13.28 -0.80
CA GLU A 62 9.12 -13.76 -0.86
C GLU A 62 8.21 -12.70 -1.49
N ASN A 63 8.30 -11.45 -1.04
CA ASN A 63 7.59 -10.33 -1.64
C ASN A 63 7.95 -10.17 -3.13
N TRP A 64 9.21 -10.31 -3.49
CA TRP A 64 9.66 -10.24 -4.89
C TRP A 64 9.07 -11.36 -5.76
N GLU A 65 9.06 -12.60 -5.28
CA GLU A 65 8.44 -13.72 -6.00
C GLU A 65 6.93 -13.52 -6.19
N PHE A 66 6.24 -13.03 -5.15
CA PHE A 66 4.82 -12.68 -5.25
C PHE A 66 4.59 -11.60 -6.32
N LEU A 67 5.33 -10.49 -6.25
CA LEU A 67 5.15 -9.34 -7.14
C LEU A 67 5.42 -9.68 -8.61
N LYS A 68 6.42 -10.52 -8.90
CA LYS A 68 6.69 -11.00 -10.27
C LYS A 68 5.53 -11.75 -10.91
N ASN A 69 4.69 -12.40 -10.10
CA ASN A 69 3.55 -13.16 -10.62
C ASN A 69 2.35 -12.26 -10.96
N ILE A 70 2.28 -11.06 -10.38
CA ILE A 70 1.13 -10.15 -10.53
C ILE A 70 1.42 -8.92 -11.38
N ILE A 71 2.68 -8.48 -11.48
CA ILE A 71 3.09 -7.32 -12.28
C ILE A 71 3.56 -7.79 -13.66
N ILE A 72 2.92 -7.27 -14.69
CA ILE A 72 3.31 -7.46 -16.10
C ILE A 72 3.97 -6.17 -16.58
N GLU A 73 5.25 -6.24 -16.93
CA GLU A 73 5.94 -5.14 -17.62
C GLU A 73 5.59 -5.18 -19.11
N LEU A 74 5.11 -4.05 -19.66
CA LEU A 74 4.80 -3.88 -21.08
C LEU A 74 5.94 -3.17 -21.82
#